data_AF-A0A819YIQ6-F1
#
_entry.id   AF-A0A819YIQ6-F1
#
_cell.length_a   1.000
_cell.length_b   1.000
_cell.length_c   1.000
_cell.angle_alpha   90.00
_cell.angle_beta   90.00
_cell.angle_gamma   90.00
#
_symmetry.space_group_name_H-M   'P 1'
#
loop_
_entity.id
_entity.type
_entity.pdbx_description
1 polymer ?
#
loop_
_entity_poly.entity_id
_entity_poly.type
_entity_poly.pdbx_seq_one_letter_code
_entity_poly.pdbx_strand_id
1 'polypeptide(L)'
;EVVLVGGSTRIPKVQQLVKDYFHGKEPLCGINPDEVIAYGAALKATTEYIGRGYKNSPIFNFGTNRLSPDDIKSMREISERFAEEDKKVKYRVDAKNELESYVYSLKTQIADQNKLGSKLSSKEKFAIEKEIEDKIRWLDENQATAQVNDFKTQQKVIESVVTPIIAKLYPGQQSPFDSDVPHTGDEANKNEL
;
A
#
# COMPACT_ATOMS: atom_id res chain seq x y z
N GLU A 1 -21.63 -18.31 29.16
CA GLU A 1 -22.50 -17.17 28.81
C GLU A 1 -23.08 -17.40 27.41
N VAL A 2 -23.74 -16.40 26.79
CA VAL A 2 -24.11 -16.44 25.35
C VAL A 2 -23.25 -15.40 24.64
N VAL A 3 -22.46 -15.83 23.66
CA VAL A 3 -21.64 -14.95 22.81
C VAL A 3 -22.16 -15.03 21.39
N LEU A 4 -22.44 -13.88 20.79
CA LEU A 4 -22.87 -13.76 19.41
C LEU A 4 -21.70 -13.35 18.53
N VAL A 5 -21.51 -14.06 17.43
CA VAL A 5 -20.40 -13.86 16.50
C VAL A 5 -20.89 -13.86 15.05
N GLY A 6 -20.31 -13.00 14.22
CA GLY A 6 -20.71 -12.75 12.84
C GLY A 6 -21.73 -11.61 12.72
N GLY A 7 -21.55 -10.73 11.74
CA GLY A 7 -22.37 -9.52 11.56
C GLY A 7 -23.88 -9.75 11.48
N SER A 8 -24.32 -10.91 10.96
CA SER A 8 -25.75 -11.28 10.92
C SER A 8 -26.39 -11.39 12.31
N THR A 9 -25.60 -11.59 13.37
CA THR A 9 -26.09 -11.62 14.75
C THR A 9 -26.45 -10.24 15.31
N ARG A 10 -26.17 -9.16 14.57
CA ARG A 10 -26.64 -7.81 14.88
C ARG A 10 -28.13 -7.62 14.63
N ILE A 11 -28.78 -8.53 13.90
CA ILE A 11 -30.20 -8.46 13.58
C ILE A 11 -31.02 -8.60 14.88
N PRO A 12 -31.86 -7.62 15.26
CA PRO A 12 -32.61 -7.66 16.52
C PRO A 12 -33.50 -8.89 16.67
N LYS A 13 -34.10 -9.36 15.56
CA LYS A 13 -34.92 -10.58 15.58
C LYS A 13 -34.09 -11.84 15.89
N VAL A 14 -32.86 -11.92 15.39
CA VAL A 14 -31.94 -13.03 15.70
C VAL A 14 -31.55 -13.00 17.17
N GLN A 15 -31.23 -11.82 17.70
CA GLN A 15 -30.91 -11.65 19.13
C GLN A 15 -32.08 -12.02 20.03
N GLN A 16 -33.31 -11.61 19.66
CA GLN A 16 -34.53 -11.96 20.38
C GLN A 16 -34.78 -13.47 20.39
N LEU A 17 -34.68 -14.13 19.23
CA LEU A 17 -34.87 -15.58 19.13
C LEU A 17 -33.85 -16.35 19.98
N VAL A 18 -32.59 -15.90 19.97
CA VAL A 18 -31.53 -16.48 20.82
C VAL A 18 -31.84 -16.23 22.30
N LYS A 19 -32.27 -15.03 22.67
CA LYS A 19 -32.66 -14.69 24.05
C LYS A 19 -33.84 -15.54 24.54
N ASP A 20 -34.86 -15.71 23.71
CA ASP A 20 -36.03 -16.55 24.00
C ASP A 20 -35.63 -18.02 24.19
N TYR A 21 -34.75 -18.53 23.32
CA TYR A 21 -34.22 -19.90 23.40
C TYR A 21 -33.41 -20.14 24.68
N PHE A 22 -32.58 -19.17 25.08
CA PHE A 22 -31.77 -19.26 26.30
C PHE A 22 -32.48 -18.68 27.54
N HIS A 23 -33.81 -18.81 27.62
CA HIS A 23 -34.62 -18.45 28.81
C HIS A 23 -34.42 -17.01 29.30
N GLY A 24 -34.33 -16.05 28.38
CA GLY A 24 -34.17 -14.63 28.69
C GLY A 24 -32.73 -14.18 28.96
N LYS A 25 -31.74 -15.08 28.86
CA LYS A 25 -30.33 -14.75 29.08
C LYS A 25 -29.81 -13.79 28.01
N GLU A 26 -29.26 -12.65 28.44
CA GLU A 26 -28.74 -11.65 27.53
C GLU A 26 -27.38 -12.07 26.93
N PRO A 27 -27.20 -11.94 25.61
CA PRO A 27 -25.91 -12.09 24.98
C PRO A 27 -24.89 -11.07 25.48
N LEU A 28 -23.62 -11.47 25.53
CA LEU A 28 -22.51 -10.58 25.88
C LEU A 28 -22.31 -9.51 24.79
N CYS A 29 -22.43 -8.24 25.16
CA CYS A 29 -22.24 -7.10 24.25
C CYS A 29 -20.80 -6.55 24.20
N GLY A 30 -19.88 -7.06 25.04
CA GLY A 30 -18.50 -6.54 25.15
C GLY A 30 -17.53 -7.03 24.06
N ILE A 31 -18.02 -7.77 23.06
CA ILE A 31 -17.20 -8.42 22.03
C ILE A 31 -17.66 -7.94 20.65
N ASN A 32 -16.73 -7.50 19.80
CA ASN A 32 -17.04 -7.16 18.41
C ASN A 32 -17.27 -8.45 17.59
N PRO A 33 -18.50 -8.71 17.09
CA PRO A 33 -18.85 -9.96 16.40
C PRO A 33 -18.13 -10.13 15.05
N ASP A 34 -17.62 -9.05 14.45
CA ASP A 34 -16.97 -9.09 13.13
C ASP A 34 -15.46 -9.39 13.23
N GLU A 35 -14.84 -9.03 14.35
CA GLU A 35 -13.38 -9.11 14.52
C GLU A 35 -12.95 -10.25 15.46
N VAL A 36 -13.82 -10.70 16.37
CA VAL A 36 -13.47 -11.70 17.40
C VAL A 36 -12.92 -13.01 16.82
N ILE A 37 -13.39 -13.41 15.63
CA ILE A 37 -12.87 -14.59 14.93
C ILE A 37 -11.41 -14.38 14.49
N ALA A 38 -11.09 -13.21 13.94
CA ALA A 38 -9.73 -12.88 13.53
C ALA A 38 -8.79 -12.78 14.75
N TYR A 39 -9.25 -12.19 15.86
CA TYR A 39 -8.49 -12.16 17.12
C TYR A 39 -8.20 -13.56 17.65
N GLY A 40 -9.21 -14.45 17.67
CA GLY A 40 -9.03 -15.84 18.09
C GLY A 40 -8.04 -16.62 17.20
N ALA A 41 -8.11 -16.41 15.88
CA ALA A 41 -7.18 -17.01 14.93
C ALA A 41 -5.74 -16.52 15.14
N ALA A 42 -5.55 -15.22 15.37
CA ALA A 42 -4.24 -14.64 15.66
C ALA A 42 -3.63 -15.21 16.95
N LEU A 43 -4.41 -15.27 18.05
CA LEU A 43 -3.95 -15.87 19.31
C LEU A 43 -3.58 -17.35 19.15
N LYS A 44 -4.34 -18.08 18.35
CA LYS A 44 -4.05 -19.49 18.02
C LYS A 44 -2.74 -19.62 17.25
N ALA A 45 -2.55 -18.82 16.20
CA ALA A 45 -1.31 -18.79 15.43
C ALA A 45 -0.10 -18.43 16.30
N THR A 46 -0.21 -17.42 17.16
CA THR A 46 0.85 -17.03 18.11
C THR A 46 1.16 -18.15 19.10
N THR A 47 0.14 -18.83 19.64
CA THR A 47 0.34 -19.95 20.57
C THR A 47 1.01 -21.13 19.90
N GLU A 48 0.66 -21.44 18.64
CA GLU A 48 1.31 -22.50 17.85
C GLU A 48 2.74 -22.12 17.46
N TYR A 49 3.00 -20.85 17.15
CA TYR A 49 4.33 -20.33 16.86
C TYR A 49 5.26 -20.39 18.08
N ILE A 50 4.77 -20.00 19.27
CA ILE A 50 5.54 -19.97 20.52
C ILE A 50 5.63 -21.38 21.17
N GLY A 51 4.57 -22.17 21.08
CA GLY A 51 4.44 -23.52 21.64
C GLY A 51 5.00 -24.61 20.71
N ARG A 52 6.32 -24.63 20.53
CA ARG A 52 7.14 -25.62 19.79
C ARG A 52 6.47 -26.94 19.35
N GLY A 53 6.83 -27.34 18.12
CA GLY A 53 7.19 -28.72 17.78
C GLY A 53 6.18 -29.43 16.89
N TYR A 54 6.65 -29.86 15.71
CA TYR A 54 5.93 -30.73 14.77
C TYR A 54 5.32 -31.92 15.51
N LYS A 55 4.02 -31.84 15.79
CA LYS A 55 3.23 -33.02 16.10
C LYS A 55 2.98 -33.69 14.77
N ASN A 56 3.48 -34.93 14.62
CA ASN A 56 3.18 -35.76 13.46
C ASN A 56 1.66 -35.93 13.37
N SER A 57 1.03 -35.12 12.53
CA SER A 57 -0.38 -35.23 12.24
C SER A 57 -0.59 -36.48 11.39
N PRO A 58 -1.44 -37.43 11.80
CA PRO A 58 -1.76 -38.58 10.97
C PRO A 58 -2.34 -38.12 9.62
N ILE A 59 -1.82 -38.67 8.52
CA ILE A 59 -2.31 -38.38 7.17
C ILE A 59 -3.63 -39.14 6.99
N PHE A 60 -4.73 -38.40 6.89
CA PHE A 60 -6.03 -38.97 6.55
C PHE A 60 -6.33 -38.75 5.06
N ASN A 61 -6.39 -39.85 4.30
CA ASN A 61 -6.84 -39.86 2.90
C ASN A 61 -8.38 -39.82 2.85
N PHE A 62 -8.96 -38.63 2.99
CA PHE A 62 -10.38 -38.42 2.76
C PHE A 62 -10.62 -38.18 1.25
N GLY A 63 -11.27 -39.14 0.59
CA GLY A 63 -11.57 -39.10 -0.85
C GLY A 63 -12.76 -38.22 -1.26
N THR A 64 -12.77 -37.93 -2.56
CA THR A 64 -13.81 -37.39 -3.48
C THR A 64 -14.31 -35.94 -3.40
N ASN A 65 -13.80 -35.07 -2.52
CA ASN A 65 -14.13 -33.62 -2.57
C ASN A 65 -12.97 -32.68 -2.18
N ARG A 66 -11.73 -33.17 -2.29
CA ARG A 66 -10.51 -32.38 -2.04
C ARG A 66 -9.79 -32.16 -3.37
N LEU A 67 -9.21 -30.97 -3.51
CA LEU A 67 -8.30 -30.69 -4.62
C LEU A 67 -7.15 -31.70 -4.60
N SER A 68 -6.77 -32.18 -5.78
CA SER A 68 -5.58 -33.02 -5.90
C SER A 68 -4.32 -32.19 -5.60
N PRO A 69 -3.20 -32.83 -5.22
CA PRO A 69 -1.93 -32.12 -5.07
C PRO A 69 -1.52 -31.31 -6.31
N ASP A 70 -1.82 -31.81 -7.51
CA ASP A 70 -1.54 -31.14 -8.79
C ASP A 70 -2.45 -29.92 -9.02
N ASP A 71 -3.73 -30.01 -8.65
CA ASP A 71 -4.64 -28.85 -8.66
C ASP A 71 -4.15 -27.77 -7.70
N ILE A 72 -3.76 -28.16 -6.48
CA ILE A 72 -3.22 -27.23 -5.48
C ILE A 72 -1.96 -26.55 -6.01
N LYS A 73 -1.04 -27.31 -6.62
CA LYS A 73 0.17 -26.76 -7.23
C LYS A 73 -0.16 -25.75 -8.32
N SER A 74 -1.06 -26.11 -9.24
CA SER A 74 -1.50 -25.22 -10.32
C SER A 74 -2.16 -23.94 -9.79
N MET A 75 -3.00 -24.06 -8.76
CA MET A 75 -3.60 -22.90 -8.09
C MET A 75 -2.57 -21.99 -7.42
N ARG A 76 -1.52 -22.56 -6.83
CA ARG A 76 -0.41 -21.78 -6.25
C ARG A 76 0.35 -21.01 -7.32
N GLU A 77 0.72 -21.65 -8.43
CA GLU A 77 1.42 -21.00 -9.54
C GLU A 77 0.58 -19.86 -10.15
N ILE A 78 -0.73 -20.06 -10.30
CA ILE A 78 -1.65 -19.01 -10.76
C ILE A 78 -1.72 -17.86 -9.74
N SER A 79 -1.82 -18.18 -8.45
CA SER A 79 -1.87 -17.17 -7.37
C SER A 79 -0.58 -16.35 -7.30
N GLU A 80 0.57 -17.00 -7.44
CA GLU A 80 1.88 -16.33 -7.46
C GLU A 80 2.02 -15.40 -8.68
N ARG A 81 1.51 -15.81 -9.85
CA ARG A 81 1.47 -14.96 -11.04
C ARG A 81 0.62 -13.71 -10.82
N PHE A 82 -0.59 -13.85 -10.27
CA PHE A 82 -1.45 -12.70 -9.98
C PHE A 82 -0.83 -11.79 -8.93
N ALA A 83 -0.20 -12.34 -7.88
CA ALA A 83 0.52 -11.54 -6.90
C ALA A 83 1.67 -10.74 -7.53
N GLU A 84 2.36 -11.30 -8.52
CA GLU A 84 3.41 -10.59 -9.27
C GLU A 84 2.84 -9.50 -10.20
N GLU A 85 1.70 -9.74 -10.84
CA GLU A 85 0.98 -8.73 -11.60
C GLU A 85 0.51 -7.56 -10.71
N ASP A 86 -0.06 -7.86 -9.54
CA ASP A 86 -0.47 -6.86 -8.55
C ASP A 86 0.73 -6.02 -8.06
N LYS A 87 1.88 -6.64 -7.82
CA LYS A 87 3.13 -5.93 -7.49
C LYS A 87 3.55 -4.97 -8.58
N LYS A 88 3.49 -5.37 -9.87
CA LYS A 88 3.84 -4.49 -10.99
C LYS A 88 2.90 -3.29 -11.08
N VAL A 89 1.61 -3.50 -10.85
CA VAL A 89 0.62 -2.41 -10.77
C VAL A 89 0.95 -1.47 -9.61
N LYS A 90 1.27 -2.01 -8.43
CA LYS A 90 1.71 -1.23 -7.28
C LYS A 90 2.94 -0.37 -7.62
N TYR A 91 4.01 -0.97 -8.16
CA TYR A 91 5.22 -0.22 -8.52
C TYR A 91 4.97 0.87 -9.56
N ARG A 92 4.03 0.65 -10.50
CA ARG A 92 3.63 1.65 -11.48
C ARG A 92 2.92 2.83 -10.82
N VAL A 93 2.00 2.56 -9.89
CA VAL A 93 1.29 3.60 -9.13
C VAL A 93 2.26 4.37 -8.22
N ASP A 94 3.17 3.67 -7.55
CA ASP A 94 4.18 4.30 -6.69
C ASP A 94 5.08 5.25 -7.50
N ALA A 95 5.60 4.82 -8.65
CA ALA A 95 6.42 5.67 -9.52
C ALA A 95 5.66 6.88 -10.08
N LYS A 96 4.36 6.73 -10.38
CA LYS A 96 3.49 7.84 -10.78
C LYS A 96 3.36 8.85 -9.63
N ASN A 97 3.04 8.36 -8.44
CA ASN A 97 2.83 9.20 -7.25
C ASN A 97 4.12 9.94 -6.88
N GLU A 98 5.29 9.32 -7.05
CA GLU A 98 6.59 9.95 -6.84
C GLU A 98 6.79 11.14 -7.78
N LEU A 99 6.60 10.96 -9.10
CA LEU A 99 6.70 12.03 -10.08
C LEU A 99 5.66 13.14 -9.82
N GLU A 100 4.40 12.75 -9.58
CA GLU A 100 3.31 13.68 -9.32
C GLU A 100 3.60 14.53 -8.07
N SER A 101 3.98 13.88 -6.97
CA SER A 101 4.35 14.57 -5.72
C SER A 101 5.53 15.51 -5.92
N TYR A 102 6.56 15.08 -6.65
CA TYR A 102 7.72 15.92 -6.94
C TYR A 102 7.33 17.16 -7.75
N VAL A 103 6.56 17.01 -8.82
CA VAL A 103 6.10 18.11 -9.69
C VAL A 103 5.23 19.11 -8.91
N TYR A 104 4.28 18.64 -8.09
CA TYR A 104 3.45 19.53 -7.28
C TYR A 104 4.20 20.20 -6.13
N SER A 105 5.16 19.50 -5.51
CA SER A 105 6.02 20.10 -4.49
C SER A 105 6.85 21.24 -5.08
N LEU A 106 7.42 21.04 -6.28
CA LEU A 106 8.17 22.07 -7.01
C LEU A 106 7.30 23.27 -7.36
N LYS A 107 6.09 23.02 -7.87
CA LYS A 107 5.11 24.06 -8.20
C LYS A 107 4.82 24.95 -6.99
N THR A 108 4.65 24.33 -5.82
CA THR A 108 4.41 25.04 -4.56
C THR A 108 5.63 25.86 -4.13
N GLN A 109 6.84 25.28 -4.21
CA GLN A 109 8.09 25.98 -3.83
C GLN A 109 8.40 27.20 -4.71
N ILE A 110 8.05 27.15 -6.00
CA ILE A 110 8.29 28.24 -6.97
C ILE A 110 7.21 29.33 -6.86
N ALA A 111 5.99 28.95 -6.50
CA ALA A 111 4.91 29.89 -6.22
C ALA A 111 5.20 30.70 -4.93
N ASP A 112 5.91 30.12 -3.96
CA ASP A 112 6.28 30.79 -2.72
C ASP A 112 7.35 31.87 -2.94
N GLN A 113 6.91 33.13 -2.91
CA GLN A 113 7.74 34.33 -3.04
C GLN A 113 8.71 34.53 -1.85
N ASN A 114 8.54 33.81 -0.74
CA ASN A 114 9.44 33.89 0.41
C ASN A 114 10.56 32.83 0.38
N LYS A 115 10.54 31.89 -0.57
CA LYS A 115 11.48 30.77 -0.65
C LYS A 115 12.24 30.74 -1.99
N LEU A 116 12.00 29.71 -2.80
CA LEU A 116 12.74 29.48 -4.04
C LEU A 116 12.31 30.50 -5.10
N GLY A 117 11.03 30.89 -5.11
CA GLY A 117 10.44 31.80 -6.08
C GLY A 117 11.07 33.19 -6.17
N SER A 118 11.63 33.73 -5.08
CA SER A 118 12.30 35.05 -5.07
C SER A 118 13.79 35.00 -5.36
N LYS A 119 14.42 33.82 -5.23
CA LYS A 119 15.85 33.64 -5.50
C LYS A 119 16.14 33.30 -6.97
N LEU A 120 15.13 32.87 -7.72
CA LEU A 120 15.24 32.52 -9.13
C LEU A 120 15.19 33.76 -10.03
N SER A 121 16.00 33.79 -11.09
CA SER A 121 15.80 34.78 -12.15
C SER A 121 14.48 34.52 -12.90
N SER A 122 13.87 35.56 -13.49
CA SER A 122 12.63 35.41 -14.26
C SER A 122 12.74 34.36 -15.38
N LYS A 123 13.94 34.22 -15.97
CA LYS A 123 14.21 33.22 -17.02
C LYS A 123 14.25 31.79 -16.47
N GLU A 124 14.87 31.58 -15.32
CA GLU A 124 14.94 30.26 -14.65
C GLU A 124 13.58 29.86 -14.10
N LYS A 125 12.85 30.80 -13.50
CA LYS A 125 11.48 30.58 -13.01
C LYS A 125 10.55 30.13 -14.15
N PHE A 126 10.56 30.86 -15.26
CA PHE A 126 9.77 30.50 -16.45
C PHE A 126 10.15 29.13 -17.01
N ALA A 127 11.44 28.79 -17.06
CA ALA A 127 11.89 27.49 -17.53
C ALA A 127 11.37 26.33 -16.67
N ILE A 128 11.38 26.48 -15.34
CA ILE A 128 10.87 25.43 -14.44
C ILE A 128 9.34 25.38 -14.48
N GLU A 129 8.64 26.51 -14.48
CA GLU A 129 7.17 26.55 -14.59
C GLU A 129 6.69 25.85 -15.87
N LYS A 130 7.35 26.10 -17.01
CA LYS A 130 7.05 25.42 -18.26
C LYS A 130 7.27 23.90 -18.17
N GLU A 131 8.38 23.47 -17.58
CA GLU A 131 8.68 22.04 -17.43
C GLU A 131 7.67 21.34 -16.50
N ILE A 132 7.24 22.01 -15.42
CA ILE A 132 6.18 21.54 -14.52
C ILE A 132 4.86 21.37 -15.28
N GLU A 133 4.44 22.37 -16.05
CA GLU A 133 3.20 22.31 -16.84
C GLU A 133 3.24 21.20 -17.90
N ASP A 134 4.37 21.06 -18.60
CA ASP A 134 4.57 20.00 -19.58
C ASP A 134 4.51 18.61 -18.93
N LYS A 135 5.05 18.45 -17.71
CA LYS A 135 5.02 17.19 -16.95
C LYS A 135 3.65 16.88 -16.37
N ILE A 136 2.90 17.87 -15.89
CA ILE A 136 1.50 17.70 -15.47
C ILE A 136 0.66 17.23 -16.65
N ARG A 137 0.78 17.91 -17.80
CA ARG A 137 0.06 17.49 -19.03
C ARG A 137 0.43 16.07 -19.44
N TRP A 138 1.72 15.72 -19.38
CA TRP A 138 2.16 14.36 -19.69
C TRP A 138 1.58 13.32 -18.72
N LEU A 139 1.54 13.62 -17.40
CA LEU A 139 0.93 12.75 -16.40
C LEU A 139 -0.55 12.50 -16.68
N ASP A 140 -1.30 13.55 -17.04
CA ASP A 140 -2.73 13.46 -17.36
C ASP A 140 -2.99 12.63 -18.63
N GLU A 141 -2.18 12.81 -19.66
CA GLU A 141 -2.31 12.11 -20.95
C GLU A 141 -1.85 10.64 -20.90
N ASN A 142 -0.85 10.33 -20.07
CA ASN A 142 -0.17 9.02 -20.07
C ASN A 142 -0.49 8.14 -18.86
N GLN A 143 -1.41 8.55 -17.97
CA GLN A 143 -1.77 7.81 -16.75
C GLN A 143 -2.17 6.34 -16.99
N ALA A 144 -2.82 6.05 -18.13
CA ALA A 144 -3.34 4.72 -18.44
C ALA A 144 -2.30 3.79 -19.10
N THR A 145 -1.30 4.35 -19.79
CA THR A 145 -0.41 3.60 -20.68
C THR A 145 1.05 3.59 -20.23
N ALA A 146 1.48 4.59 -19.46
CA ALA A 146 2.86 4.71 -18.98
C ALA A 146 3.25 3.57 -18.04
N GLN A 147 4.48 3.10 -18.23
CA GLN A 147 5.15 2.10 -17.41
C GLN A 147 6.03 2.77 -16.35
N VAL A 148 6.51 1.96 -15.39
CA VAL A 148 7.43 2.41 -14.32
C VAL A 148 8.63 3.18 -14.89
N ASN A 149 9.22 2.69 -15.98
CA ASN A 149 10.39 3.33 -16.60
C ASN A 149 10.06 4.68 -17.25
N ASP A 150 8.84 4.86 -17.74
CA ASP A 150 8.42 6.12 -18.34
C ASP A 150 8.34 7.21 -17.27
N PHE A 151 7.71 6.90 -16.12
CA PHE A 151 7.65 7.81 -14.97
C PHE A 151 9.06 8.17 -14.47
N LYS A 152 9.94 7.18 -14.30
CA LYS A 152 11.34 7.41 -13.90
C LYS A 152 12.13 8.24 -14.91
N THR A 153 11.85 8.08 -16.20
CA THR A 153 12.49 8.88 -17.25
C THR A 153 12.03 10.32 -17.17
N GLN A 154 10.72 10.56 -17.03
CA GLN A 154 10.17 11.89 -16.88
C GLN A 154 10.67 12.60 -15.61
N GLN A 155 10.81 11.86 -14.51
CA GLN A 155 11.40 12.34 -13.26
C GLN A 155 12.84 12.85 -13.48
N LYS A 156 13.69 12.04 -14.13
CA LYS A 156 15.06 12.47 -14.47
C LYS A 156 15.11 13.70 -15.37
N VAL A 157 14.16 13.84 -16.30
CA VAL A 157 14.09 15.01 -17.18
C VAL A 157 13.84 16.28 -16.37
N ILE A 158 12.82 16.29 -15.50
CA ILE A 158 12.54 17.48 -14.66
C ILE A 158 13.66 17.74 -13.65
N GLU A 159 14.25 16.70 -13.05
CA GLU A 159 15.41 16.83 -12.16
C GLU A 159 16.62 17.44 -12.86
N SER A 160 16.89 17.10 -14.13
CA SER A 160 18.03 17.63 -14.88
C SER A 160 17.93 19.13 -15.15
N VAL A 161 16.70 19.66 -15.23
CA VAL A 161 16.44 21.11 -15.38
C VAL A 161 16.53 21.81 -14.03
N VAL A 162 15.93 21.20 -13.00
CA VAL A 162 15.73 21.81 -11.69
C VAL A 162 17.00 21.77 -10.83
N THR A 163 17.73 20.65 -10.81
CA THR A 163 18.90 20.44 -9.95
C THR A 163 20.00 21.48 -10.17
N PRO A 164 20.42 21.80 -11.41
CA PRO A 164 21.45 22.80 -11.64
C PRO A 164 21.02 24.20 -11.20
N ILE A 165 19.72 24.50 -11.28
CA ILE A 165 19.18 25.79 -10.88
C ILE A 165 19.16 25.90 -9.35
N ILE A 166 18.69 24.87 -8.64
CA ILE A 166 18.69 24.85 -7.17
C ILE A 166 20.13 24.84 -6.61
N ALA A 167 21.05 24.09 -7.23
CA ALA A 167 22.44 24.02 -6.79
C ALA A 167 23.17 25.37 -6.87
N LYS A 168 22.83 26.22 -7.85
CA LYS A 168 23.34 27.61 -7.91
C LYS A 168 22.84 28.47 -6.74
N LEU A 169 21.65 28.19 -6.21
CA LEU A 169 21.01 28.97 -5.15
C LEU A 169 21.45 28.55 -3.74
N TYR A 170 21.92 27.31 -3.58
CA TYR A 170 22.40 26.76 -2.31
C TYR A 170 23.73 26.02 -2.49
N PRO A 171 24.85 26.73 -2.73
CA PRO A 171 26.17 26.11 -2.77
C PRO A 171 26.56 25.64 -1.37
N GLY A 172 26.38 24.34 -1.09
CA GLY A 172 26.87 23.69 0.13
C GLY A 172 25.85 23.43 1.25
N GLN A 173 24.54 23.42 0.96
CA GLN A 173 23.51 23.01 1.92
C GLN A 173 22.69 21.84 1.35
N GLN A 174 22.46 20.80 2.14
CA GLN A 174 21.65 19.63 1.77
C GLN A 174 20.31 20.07 1.16
N SER A 175 19.92 19.42 0.07
CA SER A 175 18.71 19.70 -0.69
C SER A 175 17.48 19.80 0.22
N PRO A 176 16.64 20.86 0.10
CA PRO A 176 15.39 20.98 0.85
C PRO A 176 14.37 19.87 0.55
N PHE A 177 14.65 19.03 -0.45
CA PHE A 177 13.78 17.95 -0.94
C PHE A 177 13.75 16.71 -0.03
N ASP A 178 14.59 16.65 1.01
CA ASP A 178 14.75 15.45 1.84
C ASP A 178 13.79 15.38 3.04
N SER A 179 12.89 16.36 3.24
CA SER A 179 12.19 16.50 4.53
C SER A 179 10.69 16.20 4.58
N ASP A 180 10.00 15.95 3.45
CA ASP A 180 8.53 15.77 3.48
C ASP A 180 7.97 14.68 2.56
N VAL A 181 8.82 13.74 2.09
CA VAL A 181 8.34 12.53 1.40
C VAL A 181 8.42 11.36 2.37
N PRO A 182 7.29 10.73 2.77
CA PRO A 182 7.34 9.46 3.46
C PRO A 182 8.13 8.48 2.58
N HIS A 183 9.34 8.15 3.00
CA HIS A 183 10.15 7.14 2.37
C HIS A 183 9.49 5.78 2.66
N THR A 184 8.51 5.39 1.85
CA THR A 184 7.99 4.02 1.86
C THR A 184 8.92 3.16 1.01
N GLY A 185 10.16 3.01 1.47
CA GLY A 185 11.16 2.15 0.88
C GLY A 185 11.95 1.49 1.99
N ASP A 186 11.68 0.19 2.20
CA ASP A 186 12.67 -0.87 2.48
C ASP A 186 12.10 -2.02 3.33
N GLU A 187 11.26 -2.85 2.72
CA GLU A 187 11.04 -4.24 3.20
C GLU A 187 11.04 -5.27 2.06
N ALA A 188 11.62 -4.94 0.91
CA ALA A 188 11.71 -5.85 -0.23
C ALA A 188 13.16 -6.22 -0.57
N ASN A 189 14.02 -6.48 0.43
CA ASN A 189 15.23 -7.28 0.21
C ASN A 189 15.77 -7.91 1.49
N LYS A 190 15.01 -8.84 2.08
CA LYS A 190 15.55 -9.87 2.97
C LYS A 190 14.76 -11.14 2.70
N ASN A 191 15.27 -11.98 1.81
CA ASN A 191 15.27 -13.44 1.89
C ASN A 191 15.72 -14.02 0.54
N GLU A 192 17.01 -13.89 0.25
CA GLU A 192 17.75 -14.95 -0.44
C GLU A 192 18.39 -15.82 0.65
N LEU A 193 17.74 -16.95 0.98
CA LEU A 193 18.32 -18.18 1.52
C LEU A 193 17.22 -19.25 1.65
#